data_AF-A0A7G9L9D6-F1
#
_entry.id   AF-A0A7G9L9D6-F1
#
_cell.length_a   1.000
_cell.length_b   1.000
_cell.length_c   1.000
_cell.angle_alpha   90.00
_cell.angle_beta   90.00
_cell.angle_gamma   90.00
#
_symmetry.space_group_name_H-M   'P 1'
#
loop_
_entity.id
_entity.type
_entity.pdbx_description
1 polymer ?
#
loop_
_entity_poly.entity_id
_entity_poly.type
_entity_poly.pdbx_seq_one_letter_code
_entity_poly.pdbx_strand_id
1 'polypeptide(L)'
;MKSNKILNILIALIAVVGGILFIRIFMEDAEMLQTDGDLQNKVISPIIYFSTFLFYAAVGIAIVLSLWSMIRNPENLKKTLLGLAVLGVVLVLAYFFADSEAVLDTQGKVIPGGEAGTATNKWVGTGIWYSIALGLVASAFFVLDLVKGLIKS
;
A
#
# COMPACT_ATOMS: atom_id res chain seq x y z
N MET A 1 -18.89 10.08 26.57
CA MET A 1 -17.80 11.05 26.88
C MET A 1 -16.72 10.56 27.86
N LYS A 2 -16.74 9.32 28.40
CA LYS A 2 -15.71 8.85 29.36
C LYS A 2 -14.49 8.13 28.73
N SER A 3 -14.55 7.72 27.47
CA SER A 3 -13.46 6.94 26.83
C SER A 3 -12.28 7.76 26.28
N ASN A 4 -12.39 9.09 26.22
CA ASN A 4 -11.41 9.93 25.51
C ASN A 4 -10.24 10.42 26.37
N LYS A 5 -10.30 10.26 27.69
CA LYS A 5 -9.25 10.77 28.59
C LYS A 5 -7.93 10.01 28.42
N ILE A 6 -7.98 8.69 28.31
CA ILE A 6 -6.79 7.84 28.16
C ILE A 6 -6.10 8.09 26.82
N LEU A 7 -6.88 8.18 25.74
CA LEU A 7 -6.35 8.50 24.41
C LEU A 7 -5.71 9.89 24.38
N ASN A 8 -6.36 10.90 24.96
CA ASN A 8 -5.82 12.25 25.02
C ASN A 8 -4.51 12.32 25.83
N ILE A 9 -4.42 11.58 26.93
CA ILE A 9 -3.18 11.50 27.73
C ILE A 9 -2.06 10.85 26.92
N LEU A 10 -2.36 9.77 26.19
CA LEU A 10 -1.39 9.08 25.34
C LEU A 10 -0.89 9.98 24.20
N ILE A 11 -1.80 10.71 23.53
CA ILE A 11 -1.44 11.68 22.50
C ILE A 11 -0.58 12.80 23.08
N ALA A 12 -0.93 13.32 24.27
CA ALA A 12 -0.16 14.35 24.94
C ALA A 12 1.27 13.88 25.28
N LEU A 13 1.42 12.64 25.77
CA LEU A 13 2.74 12.06 26.04
C LEU A 13 3.59 11.95 24.76
N ILE A 14 3.01 11.43 23.67
CA ILE A 14 3.69 11.33 22.38
C ILE A 14 4.12 12.71 21.88
N ALA A 15 3.24 13.70 21.97
CA ALA A 15 3.51 15.07 21.54
C ALA A 15 4.62 15.72 22.39
N VAL A 16 4.61 15.52 23.71
CA VAL A 16 5.65 16.04 24.61
C VAL A 16 7.00 15.39 24.30
N VAL A 17 7.06 14.06 24.15
CA VAL A 17 8.31 13.36 23.83
C VAL A 17 8.85 13.82 22.47
N GLY A 18 7.99 13.88 21.44
CA GLY A 18 8.38 14.40 20.13
C GLY A 18 8.86 15.85 20.18
N GLY A 19 8.17 16.71 20.92
CA GLY A 19 8.54 18.11 21.12
C GLY A 19 9.89 18.28 21.81
N ILE A 20 10.19 17.49 22.84
CA ILE A 20 11.48 17.51 23.53
C ILE A 20 12.61 17.10 22.58
N LEU A 21 12.42 16.01 21.83
CA LEU A 21 13.41 15.52 20.86
C LEU A 21 13.64 16.55 19.74
N PHE A 22 12.58 17.23 19.30
CA PHE A 22 12.66 18.28 18.29
C PHE A 22 13.42 19.51 18.80
N ILE A 23 13.08 20.02 19.98
CA ILE A 23 13.78 21.16 20.61
C ILE A 23 15.26 20.83 20.78
N ARG A 24 15.60 19.60 21.14
CA ARG A 24 16.99 19.16 21.29
C ARG A 24 17.81 19.28 20.01
N ILE A 25 17.20 19.05 18.84
CA ILE A 25 17.86 19.25 17.55
C ILE A 25 18.03 20.74 17.26
N PHE A 26 17.02 21.55 17.57
CA PHE A 26 17.04 23.00 17.34
C PHE A 26 18.01 23.78 18.25
N MET A 27 18.38 23.20 19.39
CA MET A 27 19.35 23.79 20.31
C MET A 27 20.81 23.54 19.91
N GLU A 28 21.07 22.63 18.97
CA GLU A 28 22.41 22.25 18.54
C GLU A 28 22.82 23.05 17.29
N ASP A 29 24.12 23.25 17.10
CA ASP A 29 24.64 23.96 15.93
C ASP A 29 24.49 23.12 14.65
N ALA A 30 23.92 23.71 13.60
CA ALA A 30 23.62 23.02 12.35
C ALA A 30 24.87 22.62 11.54
N GLU A 31 25.98 23.35 11.69
CA GLU A 31 27.26 23.00 11.05
C GLU A 31 27.89 21.81 11.77
N MET A 32 27.87 21.82 13.11
CA MET A 32 28.37 20.73 13.94
C MET A 32 27.62 19.41 13.71
N LEU A 33 26.29 19.47 13.54
CA LEU A 33 25.46 18.31 13.21
C LEU A 33 25.76 17.69 11.84
N GLN A 34 26.38 18.42 10.92
CA GLN A 34 26.75 17.91 9.58
C GLN A 34 28.16 17.32 9.56
N THR A 35 29.07 17.83 10.39
CA THR A 35 30.47 17.44 10.40
C THR A 35 30.80 16.34 11.42
N ASP A 36 30.05 16.26 12.52
CA ASP A 36 30.25 15.27 13.58
C ASP A 36 29.17 14.18 13.54
N GLY A 37 29.56 13.00 13.06
CA GLY A 37 28.68 11.83 12.97
C GLY A 37 28.24 11.30 14.34
N ASP A 38 29.04 11.44 15.39
CA ASP A 38 28.69 10.99 16.74
C ASP A 38 27.65 11.92 17.38
N LEU A 39 27.81 13.23 17.20
CA LEU A 39 26.84 14.23 17.65
C LEU A 39 25.51 14.09 16.90
N GLN A 40 25.57 13.94 15.57
CA GLN A 40 24.40 13.68 14.73
C GLN A 40 23.63 12.45 15.21
N ASN A 41 24.32 11.33 15.43
CA ASN A 41 23.69 10.10 15.90
C ASN A 41 23.06 10.25 17.30
N LYS A 42 23.64 11.07 18.17
CA LYS A 42 23.16 11.29 19.53
C LYS A 42 21.94 12.22 19.60
N VAL A 43 21.80 13.14 18.65
CA VAL A 43 20.78 14.21 18.67
C VAL A 43 19.66 13.95 17.68
N ILE A 44 19.98 13.54 16.44
CA ILE A 44 19.00 13.35 15.36
C ILE A 44 18.42 11.93 15.36
N SER A 45 19.23 10.88 15.49
CA SER A 45 18.72 9.51 15.41
C SER A 45 17.57 9.20 16.38
N PRO A 46 17.54 9.72 17.62
CA PRO A 46 16.39 9.52 18.53
C PRO A 46 15.04 9.99 17.96
N ILE A 47 14.97 11.13 17.25
CA ILE A 47 13.71 11.60 16.66
C ILE A 47 13.28 10.71 15.49
N ILE A 48 14.26 10.23 14.71
CA ILE A 48 14.01 9.35 13.56
C ILE A 48 13.47 8.00 14.06
N TYR A 49 14.13 7.39 15.06
CA TYR A 49 13.66 6.12 15.63
C TYR A 49 12.29 6.27 16.28
N PHE A 50 12.05 7.35 17.02
CA PHE A 50 10.75 7.62 17.63
C PHE A 50 9.64 7.77 16.58
N SER A 51 9.89 8.56 15.53
CA SER A 51 8.93 8.80 14.44
C SER A 51 8.67 7.53 13.63
N THR A 52 9.72 6.77 13.31
CA THR A 52 9.61 5.49 12.59
C THR A 52 8.84 4.47 13.40
N PHE A 53 9.08 4.40 14.72
CA PHE A 53 8.31 3.54 15.61
C PHE A 53 6.83 3.93 15.64
N LEU A 54 6.51 5.22 15.77
CA LEU A 54 5.13 5.70 15.74
C LEU A 54 4.45 5.41 14.40
N PHE A 55 5.18 5.54 13.29
CA PHE A 55 4.67 5.18 11.97
C PHE A 55 4.31 3.70 11.90
N TYR A 56 5.23 2.80 12.30
CA TYR A 56 4.94 1.37 12.32
C TYR A 56 3.81 1.01 13.29
N ALA A 57 3.74 1.67 14.45
CA ALA A 57 2.63 1.49 15.38
C ALA A 57 1.30 1.93 14.76
N ALA A 58 1.26 3.09 14.09
CA ALA A 58 0.06 3.60 13.44
C ALA A 58 -0.40 2.70 12.30
N VAL A 59 0.51 2.26 11.43
CA VAL A 59 0.22 1.29 10.35
C VAL A 59 -0.28 -0.02 10.95
N GLY A 60 0.39 -0.54 11.97
CA GLY A 60 -0.01 -1.77 12.66
C GLY A 60 -1.41 -1.67 13.26
N ILE A 61 -1.70 -0.59 14.00
CA ILE A 61 -3.01 -0.33 14.58
C ILE A 61 -4.07 -0.20 13.49
N ALA A 62 -3.78 0.54 12.40
CA ALA A 62 -4.72 0.70 11.30
C ALA A 62 -5.07 -0.63 10.64
N ILE A 63 -4.08 -1.48 10.37
CA ILE A 63 -4.29 -2.83 9.81
C ILE A 63 -5.10 -3.69 10.78
N VAL A 64 -4.69 -3.76 12.05
CA VAL A 64 -5.37 -4.58 13.06
C VAL A 64 -6.81 -4.14 13.25
N LEU A 65 -7.07 -2.84 13.40
CA LEU A 65 -8.43 -2.31 13.56
C LEU A 65 -9.28 -2.49 12.30
N SER A 66 -8.68 -2.34 11.11
CA SER A 66 -9.36 -2.59 9.83
C SER A 66 -9.82 -4.05 9.73
N LEU A 67 -8.90 -5.00 10.00
CA LEU A 67 -9.21 -6.43 9.99
C LEU A 67 -10.21 -6.80 11.09
N TRP A 68 -10.03 -6.28 12.30
CA TRP A 68 -10.94 -6.50 13.42
C TRP A 68 -12.36 -5.98 13.13
N SER A 69 -12.46 -4.79 12.56
CA SER A 69 -13.72 -4.18 12.13
C SER A 69 -14.40 -5.02 11.04
N MET A 70 -13.62 -5.56 10.10
CA MET A 70 -14.16 -6.44 9.06
C MET A 70 -14.69 -7.74 9.65
N ILE A 71 -13.95 -8.41 10.56
CA ILE A 71 -14.37 -9.67 11.19
C ILE A 71 -15.64 -9.47 12.04
N ARG A 72 -15.73 -8.36 12.79
CA ARG A 72 -16.88 -8.07 13.64
C ARG A 72 -18.14 -7.68 12.84
N ASN A 73 -17.97 -7.23 11.60
CA ASN A 73 -19.05 -6.88 10.69
C ASN A 73 -19.17 -7.96 9.59
N PRO A 74 -19.90 -9.06 9.83
CA PRO A 74 -19.95 -10.20 8.91
C PRO A 74 -20.46 -9.83 7.52
N GLU A 75 -21.29 -8.80 7.38
CA GLU A 75 -21.73 -8.28 6.09
C GLU A 75 -20.57 -7.68 5.27
N ASN A 76 -19.74 -6.86 5.91
CA ASN A 76 -18.58 -6.25 5.26
C ASN A 76 -17.54 -7.32 4.91
N LEU A 77 -17.31 -8.28 5.81
CA LEU A 77 -16.42 -9.42 5.52
C LEU A 77 -16.90 -10.21 4.30
N LYS A 78 -18.18 -10.54 4.22
CA LYS A 78 -18.74 -11.26 3.06
C LYS A 78 -18.57 -10.48 1.77
N LYS A 79 -18.84 -9.16 1.78
CA LYS A 79 -18.65 -8.30 0.60
C LYS A 79 -17.19 -8.25 0.16
N THR A 80 -16.25 -8.08 1.09
CA THR A 80 -14.82 -8.09 0.78
C THR A 80 -14.36 -9.44 0.25
N LEU A 81 -14.75 -10.55 0.90
CA LEU A 81 -14.42 -11.90 0.44
C LEU A 81 -15.02 -12.21 -0.92
N LEU A 82 -16.25 -11.77 -1.19
CA LEU A 82 -16.86 -11.93 -2.51
C LEU A 82 -16.11 -11.10 -3.57
N GLY A 83 -15.71 -9.87 -3.25
CA GLY A 83 -14.83 -9.07 -4.10
C GLY A 83 -13.52 -9.77 -4.41
N LEU A 84 -12.82 -10.28 -3.38
CA LEU A 84 -11.59 -11.04 -3.53
C LEU A 84 -11.78 -12.33 -4.32
N ALA A 85 -12.90 -13.03 -4.13
CA ALA A 85 -13.22 -14.23 -4.89
C ALA A 85 -13.41 -13.91 -6.38
N VAL A 86 -14.14 -12.84 -6.71
CA VAL A 86 -14.29 -12.38 -8.10
C VAL A 86 -12.95 -12.00 -8.71
N LEU A 87 -12.12 -11.23 -7.98
CA LEU A 87 -10.75 -10.91 -8.43
C LEU A 87 -9.91 -12.18 -8.65
N GLY A 88 -10.02 -13.16 -7.75
CA GLY A 88 -9.38 -14.46 -7.89
C GLY A 88 -9.83 -15.23 -9.12
N VAL A 89 -11.13 -15.24 -9.42
CA VAL A 89 -11.67 -15.86 -10.64
C VAL A 89 -11.12 -15.17 -11.89
N VAL A 90 -11.09 -13.84 -11.91
CA VAL A 90 -10.51 -13.08 -13.03
C VAL A 90 -9.02 -13.38 -13.19
N LEU A 91 -8.28 -13.50 -12.09
CA LEU A 91 -6.86 -13.88 -12.12
C LEU A 91 -6.64 -15.29 -12.68
N VAL A 92 -7.46 -16.26 -12.28
CA VAL A 92 -7.41 -17.63 -12.82
C VAL A 92 -7.70 -17.63 -14.31
N LEU A 93 -8.73 -16.92 -14.76
CA LEU A 93 -9.04 -16.80 -16.19
C LEU A 93 -7.89 -16.12 -16.95
N ALA A 94 -7.33 -15.02 -16.41
CA ALA A 94 -6.18 -14.35 -17.00
C ALA A 94 -4.97 -15.29 -17.12
N TYR A 95 -4.77 -16.18 -16.14
CA TYR A 95 -3.72 -17.20 -16.20
C TYR A 95 -3.96 -18.23 -17.30
N PHE A 96 -5.21 -18.64 -17.53
CA PHE A 96 -5.54 -19.53 -18.65
C PHE A 96 -5.35 -18.86 -20.01
N PHE A 97 -5.66 -17.57 -20.13
CA PHE A 97 -5.49 -16.81 -21.38
C PHE A 97 -4.04 -16.40 -21.65
N ALA A 98 -3.22 -16.24 -20.62
CA ALA A 98 -1.81 -15.92 -20.79
C ALA A 98 -1.11 -17.04 -21.59
N ASP A 99 -0.31 -16.69 -22.59
CA ASP A 99 0.59 -17.65 -23.20
C ASP A 99 1.93 -17.69 -22.44
N SER A 100 2.82 -18.56 -22.89
CA SER A 100 4.21 -18.63 -22.43
C SER A 100 5.14 -18.72 -23.64
N GLU A 101 4.75 -18.05 -24.72
CA GLU A 101 5.57 -17.98 -25.92
C GLU A 101 6.77 -17.06 -25.68
N ALA A 102 7.87 -17.30 -26.42
CA ALA A 102 9.08 -16.51 -26.25
C ALA A 102 8.80 -15.03 -26.58
N VAL A 103 9.01 -14.15 -25.59
CA VAL A 103 8.89 -12.71 -25.79
C VAL A 103 10.18 -12.20 -26.40
N LEU A 104 10.06 -11.64 -27.60
CA LEU A 104 11.17 -11.11 -28.38
C LEU A 104 11.26 -9.60 -28.21
N ASP A 105 12.48 -9.09 -28.11
CA ASP A 105 12.77 -7.66 -28.26
C ASP A 105 12.59 -7.24 -29.74
N THR A 106 12.60 -5.93 -29.99
CA THR A 106 12.63 -5.26 -31.30
C THR A 106 13.69 -5.77 -32.26
N GLN A 107 14.75 -6.41 -31.75
CA GLN A 107 15.82 -7.04 -32.52
C GLN A 107 15.64 -8.57 -32.73
N GLY A 108 14.49 -9.13 -32.33
CA GLY A 108 14.19 -10.56 -32.45
C GLY A 108 14.90 -11.46 -31.43
N LYS A 109 15.54 -10.88 -30.41
CA LYS A 109 16.22 -11.63 -29.34
C LYS A 109 15.28 -11.88 -28.18
N VAL A 110 15.33 -13.08 -27.60
CA VAL A 110 14.56 -13.42 -26.39
C VAL A 110 15.00 -12.54 -25.22
N ILE A 111 14.05 -11.92 -24.54
CA ILE A 111 14.29 -11.06 -23.38
C ILE A 111 14.60 -11.95 -22.16
N PRO A 112 15.54 -11.57 -21.28
CA PRO A 112 15.75 -12.26 -20.01
C PRO A 112 14.44 -12.37 -19.21
N GLY A 113 14.02 -13.59 -18.89
CA GLY A 113 12.74 -13.87 -18.22
C GLY A 113 11.51 -13.92 -19.12
N GLY A 114 11.68 -13.67 -20.43
CA GLY A 114 10.67 -13.85 -21.49
C GLY A 114 10.87 -15.14 -22.29
N GLU A 115 11.69 -16.06 -21.80
CA GLU A 115 11.93 -17.34 -22.45
C GLU A 115 10.65 -18.18 -22.47
N ALA A 116 10.49 -18.97 -23.54
CA ALA A 116 9.32 -19.83 -23.71
C ALA A 116 9.22 -20.84 -22.55
N GLY A 117 8.02 -21.00 -22.01
CA GLY A 117 7.74 -21.93 -20.92
C GLY A 117 8.25 -21.51 -19.53
N THR A 118 8.83 -20.31 -19.37
CA THR A 118 9.24 -19.83 -18.05
C THR A 118 8.03 -19.36 -17.22
N ALA A 119 8.08 -19.65 -15.91
CA ALA A 119 7.04 -19.21 -14.99
C ALA A 119 6.92 -17.68 -14.95
N THR A 120 8.05 -16.96 -15.00
CA THR A 120 8.08 -15.49 -15.05
C THR A 120 7.29 -14.95 -16.23
N ASN A 121 7.52 -15.48 -17.43
CA ASN A 121 6.80 -15.09 -18.64
C ASN A 121 5.28 -15.33 -18.50
N LYS A 122 4.88 -16.51 -18.01
CA LYS A 122 3.46 -16.83 -17.77
C LYS A 122 2.79 -15.86 -16.79
N TRP A 123 3.45 -15.51 -15.69
CA TRP A 123 2.91 -14.59 -14.69
C TRP A 123 2.85 -13.15 -15.18
N VAL A 124 3.81 -12.71 -16.00
CA VAL A 124 3.75 -11.41 -16.68
C VAL A 124 2.58 -11.37 -17.65
N GLY A 125 2.42 -12.38 -18.51
CA GLY A 125 1.25 -12.50 -19.40
C GLY A 125 -0.08 -12.53 -18.65
N THR A 126 -0.11 -13.23 -17.51
CA THR A 126 -1.27 -13.24 -16.59
C THR A 126 -1.57 -11.85 -16.08
N GLY A 127 -0.56 -11.09 -15.65
CA GLY A 127 -0.71 -9.71 -15.18
C GLY A 127 -1.25 -8.77 -16.25
N ILE A 128 -0.82 -8.94 -17.51
CA ILE A 128 -1.32 -8.17 -18.65
C ILE A 128 -2.81 -8.49 -18.88
N TRP A 129 -3.17 -9.76 -19.03
CA TRP A 129 -4.56 -10.17 -19.25
C TRP A 129 -5.47 -9.79 -18.08
N TYR A 130 -4.97 -9.89 -16.85
CA TYR A 130 -5.67 -9.47 -15.66
C TYR A 130 -5.95 -7.97 -15.66
N SER A 131 -4.95 -7.15 -16.03
CA SER A 131 -5.10 -5.70 -16.14
C SER A 131 -6.06 -5.29 -17.27
N ILE A 132 -5.98 -5.95 -18.43
CA ILE A 132 -6.90 -5.74 -19.55
C ILE A 132 -8.33 -6.07 -19.14
N ALA A 133 -8.55 -7.23 -18.51
CA ALA A 133 -9.88 -7.65 -18.06
C ALA A 133 -10.49 -6.65 -17.07
N LEU A 134 -9.71 -6.25 -16.05
CA LEU A 134 -10.15 -5.24 -15.07
C LEU A 134 -10.41 -3.89 -15.73
N GLY A 135 -9.52 -3.44 -16.62
CA GLY A 135 -9.65 -2.18 -17.35
C GLY A 135 -10.89 -2.13 -18.24
N LEU A 136 -11.19 -3.22 -18.96
CA LEU A 136 -12.39 -3.35 -19.78
C LEU A 136 -13.67 -3.29 -18.93
N VAL A 137 -13.72 -4.06 -17.84
CA VAL A 137 -14.87 -4.05 -16.92
C VAL A 137 -15.08 -2.66 -16.32
N ALA A 138 -14.02 -2.03 -15.82
CA ALA A 138 -14.08 -0.69 -15.25
C ALA A 138 -14.56 0.36 -16.27
N SER A 139 -14.01 0.31 -17.49
CA SER A 139 -14.40 1.23 -18.57
C SER A 139 -15.87 1.05 -18.98
N ALA A 140 -16.35 -0.19 -19.05
CA ALA A 140 -17.75 -0.48 -19.36
C ALA A 140 -18.70 0.08 -18.29
N PHE A 141 -18.42 -0.18 -17.01
CA PHE A 141 -19.22 0.38 -15.90
C PHE A 141 -19.20 1.91 -15.90
N PHE A 142 -18.04 2.51 -16.12
CA PHE A 142 -17.90 3.97 -16.20
C PHE A 142 -18.79 4.57 -17.30
N VAL A 143 -18.78 4.01 -18.51
CA VAL A 143 -19.63 4.49 -19.62
C VAL A 143 -21.11 4.31 -19.31
N LEU A 144 -21.51 3.15 -18.75
CA LEU A 144 -22.90 2.89 -18.37
C LEU A 144 -23.40 3.89 -17.31
N ASP A 145 -22.58 4.19 -16.32
CA ASP A 145 -22.92 5.13 -15.25
C ASP A 145 -22.97 6.57 -15.78
N LEU A 146 -22.07 6.95 -16.68
CA LEU A 146 -22.11 8.25 -17.37
C LEU A 146 -23.42 8.43 -18.15
N VAL A 147 -23.81 7.45 -18.98
CA VAL A 147 -25.04 7.52 -19.78
C VAL A 147 -26.28 7.59 -18.89
N LYS A 148 -26.35 6.75 -17.84
CA LYS A 148 -27.46 6.81 -16.86
C LYS A 148 -27.52 8.15 -16.15
N GLY A 149 -26.36 8.73 -15.80
CA GLY A 149 -26.27 10.05 -15.19
C GLY A 149 -26.81 11.16 -16.10
N LEU A 150 -26.50 11.11 -17.39
CA LEU A 150 -26.99 12.06 -18.39
C LEU A 150 -28.50 11.95 -18.65
N ILE A 151 -29.06 10.73 -18.67
CA ILE A 151 -30.49 10.50 -18.92
C ILE A 151 -31.35 10.90 -17.70
N LYS A 152 -30.78 10.83 -16.50
CA LYS A 152 -31.49 11.11 -15.23
C LYS A 152 -31.33 12.56 -14.76
N SER A 153 -30.57 13.39 -15.49
CA SER A 153 -30.45 14.84 -15.30
C SER A 153 -31.47 15.59 -16.14
#